data_AF-A0A7S2I2N1-F1
#
_entry.id   AF-A0A7S2I2N1-F1
#
_cell.length_a   1.000
_cell.length_b   1.000
_cell.length_c   1.000
_cell.angle_alpha   90.00
_cell.angle_beta   90.00
_cell.angle_gamma   90.00
#
_symmetry.space_group_name_H-M   'P 1'
#
loop_
_entity.id
_entity.type
_entity.pdbx_description
1 polymer ?
#
loop_
_entity_poly.entity_id
_entity_poly.type
_entity_poly.pdbx_seq_one_letter_code
_entity_poly.pdbx_strand_id
1 'polypeptide(L)'
;MKALPMELPEGRAPCVALTETLTGWEDIPAGIVAVLLPAAHAVDTLSHVAIRARNQGVLLASCDDDAILGGLRGKAGARLKVSVQAGGAVSWAEAAAGDGGPGAA
;
A
#
# COMPACT_ATOMS: atom_id res chain seq x y z
N MET A 1 -13.47 11.18 5.33
CA MET A 1 -12.21 10.63 4.76
C MET A 1 -11.09 11.63 4.97
N LYS A 2 -9.95 11.22 5.53
CA LYS A 2 -8.80 12.10 5.79
C LYS A 2 -7.86 11.98 4.60
N ALA A 3 -7.64 13.08 3.86
CA ALA A 3 -6.58 13.13 2.86
C ALA A 3 -5.26 12.74 3.53
N LEU A 4 -4.50 11.84 2.91
CA LEU A 4 -3.17 11.52 3.41
C LEU A 4 -2.31 12.78 3.23
N PRO A 5 -1.59 13.21 4.29
CA PRO A 5 -0.69 14.35 4.17
C PRO A 5 0.40 14.03 3.13
N MET A 6 0.92 15.06 2.46
CA MET A 6 2.03 14.94 1.49
C MET A 6 3.30 14.30 2.10
N GLU A 7 3.40 14.32 3.44
CA GLU A 7 4.46 13.72 4.23
C GLU A 7 3.83 13.01 5.43
N LEU A 8 4.16 11.73 5.64
CA LEU A 8 3.77 11.03 6.86
C LEU A 8 4.59 11.56 8.04
N PRO A 9 3.98 11.74 9.23
CA PRO A 9 4.72 12.21 10.41
C PRO A 9 5.88 11.24 10.73
N GLU A 10 7.03 11.81 11.11
CA GLU A 10 8.24 11.08 11.49
C GLU A 10 7.89 10.01 12.55
N GLY A 11 8.01 8.73 12.20
CA GLY A 11 7.61 7.59 13.03
C GLY A 11 6.48 6.72 12.46
N ARG A 12 5.82 7.13 11.36
CA ARG A 12 4.85 6.29 10.64
C ARG A 12 5.40 5.56 9.42
N ALA A 13 6.61 5.87 8.98
CA ALA A 13 7.30 5.14 7.93
C ALA A 13 8.02 3.91 8.52
N PRO A 14 7.99 2.72 7.87
CA PRO A 14 7.26 2.39 6.65
C PRO A 14 5.75 2.14 6.89
N CYS A 15 4.89 2.66 5.99
CA CYS A 15 3.44 2.55 6.07
C CYS A 15 2.82 1.88 4.84
N VAL A 16 1.75 1.11 5.06
CA VAL A 16 0.87 0.60 4.00
C VAL A 16 -0.39 1.47 3.95
N ALA A 17 -0.60 2.15 2.83
CA ALA A 17 -1.78 2.97 2.60
C ALA A 17 -2.91 2.14 2.00
N LEU A 18 -4.08 2.18 2.63
CA LEU A 18 -5.31 1.63 2.08
C LEU A 18 -6.18 2.80 1.60
N THR A 19 -6.45 2.86 0.31
CA THR A 19 -7.24 3.93 -0.30
C THR A 19 -8.35 3.37 -1.17
N GLU A 20 -9.48 4.06 -1.24
CA GLU A 20 -10.58 3.67 -2.13
C GLU A 20 -10.31 4.15 -3.56
N THR A 21 -9.63 5.29 -3.73
CA THR A 21 -9.28 5.85 -5.04
C THR A 21 -7.89 6.49 -5.01
N LEU A 22 -7.26 6.60 -6.18
CA LEU A 22 -5.97 7.26 -6.38
C LEU A 22 -6.07 8.52 -7.26
N THR A 23 -7.29 9.04 -7.43
CA THR A 23 -7.52 10.22 -8.27
C THR A 23 -6.90 11.47 -7.64
N GLY A 24 -6.10 12.21 -8.42
CA GLY A 24 -5.45 13.45 -7.97
C GLY A 24 -4.13 13.27 -7.21
N TRP A 25 -3.61 12.06 -7.14
CA TRP A 25 -2.27 11.80 -6.60
C TRP A 25 -1.22 12.11 -7.68
N GLU A 26 -0.49 13.20 -7.50
CA GLU A 26 0.64 13.55 -8.39
C GLU A 26 1.94 12.83 -8.01
N ASP A 27 2.17 12.59 -6.71
CA ASP A 27 3.33 11.89 -6.17
C ASP A 27 2.95 11.03 -4.96
N ILE A 28 3.73 9.99 -4.65
CA ILE A 28 3.50 9.15 -3.46
C ILE A 28 4.28 9.74 -2.27
N PRO A 29 3.58 10.13 -1.17
CA PRO A 29 4.21 10.60 0.05
C PRO A 29 5.34 9.70 0.55
N ALA A 30 6.42 10.34 0.98
CA ALA A 30 7.55 9.63 1.57
C ALA A 30 7.10 8.80 2.78
N GLY A 31 7.63 7.57 2.87
CA GLY A 31 7.32 6.62 3.93
C GLY A 31 6.16 5.65 3.63
N ILE A 32 5.41 5.86 2.54
CA ILE A 32 4.50 4.83 2.02
C ILE A 32 5.31 3.81 1.23
N VAL A 33 5.22 2.55 1.62
CA VAL A 33 5.90 1.44 0.92
C VAL A 33 4.95 0.58 0.10
N ALA A 34 3.65 0.66 0.38
CA ALA A 34 2.62 -0.01 -0.40
C ALA A 34 1.31 0.78 -0.39
N VAL A 35 0.59 0.73 -1.50
CA VAL A 35 -0.75 1.27 -1.69
C VAL A 35 -1.68 0.15 -2.13
N LEU A 36 -2.73 -0.06 -1.36
CA LEU A 36 -3.77 -1.06 -1.60
C LEU A 36 -5.08 -0.36 -1.93
N LEU A 37 -5.75 -0.82 -2.98
CA LEU A 37 -7.02 -0.26 -3.45
C LEU A 37 -7.99 -1.36 -3.88
N PRO A 38 -9.31 -1.09 -3.89
CA PRO A 38 -10.27 -2.02 -4.47
C PRO A 38 -10.10 -2.13 -5.99
N ALA A 39 -10.35 -3.33 -6.53
CA ALA A 39 -10.25 -3.59 -7.97
C ALA A 39 -11.18 -2.71 -8.81
N ALA A 40 -12.35 -2.33 -8.28
CA ALA A 40 -13.27 -1.37 -8.90
C ALA A 40 -12.64 0.02 -9.17
N HIS A 41 -11.56 0.36 -8.47
CA HIS A 41 -10.82 1.61 -8.62
C HIS A 41 -9.36 1.37 -9.00
N ALA A 42 -9.07 0.21 -9.61
CA ALA A 42 -7.78 -0.11 -10.17
C ALA A 42 -7.32 1.01 -11.11
N VAL A 43 -6.14 1.54 -10.85
CA VAL A 43 -5.47 2.48 -11.75
C VAL A 43 -4.74 1.70 -12.83
N ASP A 44 -4.79 2.22 -14.06
CA ASP A 44 -4.06 1.64 -15.17
C ASP A 44 -2.56 1.64 -14.88
N THR A 45 -1.87 0.55 -15.21
CA THR A 45 -0.44 0.34 -14.94
C THR A 45 0.45 1.41 -15.59
N LEU A 46 -0.02 2.07 -16.65
CA LEU A 46 0.67 3.16 -17.34
C LEU A 46 0.21 4.56 -16.90
N SER A 47 -0.68 4.65 -15.91
CA SER A 47 -1.07 5.93 -15.32
C SER A 47 0.13 6.63 -14.70
N HIS A 48 0.11 7.96 -14.70
CA HIS A 48 1.15 8.78 -14.09
C HIS A 48 1.51 8.30 -12.66
N VAL A 49 0.48 8.08 -11.83
CA VAL A 49 0.65 7.65 -10.44
C VAL A 49 1.29 6.26 -10.32
N ALA A 50 0.95 5.32 -11.21
CA ALA A 50 1.50 3.96 -11.20
C ALA A 50 2.99 3.95 -11.56
N ILE A 51 3.38 4.77 -12.54
CA ILE A 51 4.78 4.95 -12.93
C ILE A 51 5.58 5.57 -11.79
N ARG A 52 5.05 6.60 -11.12
CA ARG A 52 5.70 7.24 -9.96
C ARG A 52 5.93 6.26 -8.82
N ALA A 53 4.88 5.54 -8.43
CA ALA A 53 4.96 4.52 -7.39
C ALA A 53 6.04 3.47 -7.71
N ARG A 54 6.07 2.95 -8.94
CA ARG A 54 7.10 1.99 -9.38
C ARG A 54 8.51 2.59 -9.31
N ASN A 55 8.71 3.81 -9.81
CA ASN A 55 10.00 4.48 -9.79
C ASN A 55 10.50 4.74 -8.36
N GLN A 56 9.58 4.91 -7.41
CA GLN A 56 9.87 5.09 -5.98
C GLN A 56 9.98 3.77 -5.21
N GLY A 57 9.79 2.61 -5.86
CA GLY A 57 9.82 1.29 -5.20
C GLY A 57 8.61 1.01 -4.32
N VAL A 58 7.49 1.70 -4.55
CA VAL A 58 6.23 1.53 -3.81
C VAL A 58 5.39 0.46 -4.50
N LEU A 59 4.94 -0.53 -3.72
CA LEU A 59 4.02 -1.55 -4.21
C LEU A 59 2.64 -0.93 -4.46
N LEU A 60 2.08 -1.13 -5.65
CA LEU A 60 0.73 -0.70 -5.97
C LEU A 60 -0.09 -1.94 -6.34
N ALA A 61 -1.10 -2.28 -5.54
CA ALA A 61 -1.88 -3.49 -5.70
C ALA A 61 -3.37 -3.24 -5.53
N SER A 62 -4.17 -3.96 -6.32
CA SER A 62 -5.61 -3.95 -6.20
C SER A 62 -6.13 -5.28 -5.65
N CYS A 63 -7.20 -5.23 -4.88
CA CYS A 63 -7.87 -6.40 -4.32
C CYS A 63 -9.36 -6.36 -4.69
N ASP A 64 -9.87 -7.44 -5.26
CA ASP A 64 -11.29 -7.58 -5.63
C ASP A 64 -12.15 -8.10 -4.46
N ASP A 65 -11.50 -8.64 -3.42
CA ASP A 65 -12.18 -9.25 -2.28
C ASP A 65 -12.44 -8.21 -1.17
N ASP A 66 -13.71 -7.81 -1.03
CA ASP A 66 -14.16 -6.86 -0.02
C ASP A 66 -13.96 -7.36 1.42
N ALA A 67 -13.97 -8.68 1.66
CA ALA A 67 -13.71 -9.23 2.98
C ALA A 67 -12.24 -9.05 3.38
N ILE A 68 -11.32 -9.22 2.43
CA ILE A 68 -9.89 -8.94 2.64
C ILE A 68 -9.67 -7.44 2.92
N LEU A 69 -10.25 -6.56 2.09
CA LEU A 69 -10.17 -5.11 2.29
C LEU A 69 -10.77 -4.71 3.64
N GLY A 70 -11.93 -5.26 4.01
CA GLY A 70 -12.56 -5.07 5.31
C GLY A 70 -11.68 -5.50 6.48
N GLY A 71 -11.01 -6.65 6.35
CA GLY A 71 -10.02 -7.12 7.33
C GLY A 71 -8.84 -6.16 7.49
N LEU A 72 -8.30 -5.66 6.37
CA LEU A 72 -7.24 -4.64 6.35
C LEU A 72 -7.68 -3.31 6.99
N ARG A 73 -8.91 -2.84 6.70
CA ARG A 73 -9.50 -1.66 7.36
C ARG A 73 -9.60 -1.84 8.86
N GLY A 74 -10.04 -3.02 9.32
CA GLY A 74 -10.11 -3.37 10.74
C GLY A 74 -8.76 -3.45 11.45
N LYS A 75 -7.67 -3.59 10.67
CA LYS A 75 -6.28 -3.60 11.15
C LYS A 75 -5.56 -2.27 10.95
N ALA A 76 -6.28 -1.19 10.66
CA ALA A 76 -5.70 0.15 10.56
C ALA A 76 -4.94 0.52 11.85
N GLY A 77 -3.64 0.77 11.73
CA GLY A 77 -2.74 1.06 12.86
C GLY A 77 -1.99 -0.15 13.41
N ALA A 78 -2.30 -1.37 12.96
CA ALA A 78 -1.49 -2.55 13.23
C ALA A 78 -0.31 -2.67 12.24
N ARG A 79 0.71 -3.43 12.62
CA ARG A 79 1.83 -3.76 11.73
C ARG A 79 1.43 -4.92 10.84
N LEU A 80 1.62 -4.74 9.54
CA LEU A 80 1.30 -5.75 8.53
C LEU A 80 2.55 -6.00 7.70
N LYS A 81 2.82 -7.27 7.43
CA LYS A 81 3.78 -7.69 6.42
C LYS A 81 3.03 -7.94 5.13
N VAL A 82 3.43 -7.26 4.08
CA VAL A 82 2.93 -7.49 2.72
C VAL A 82 4.05 -8.14 1.93
N SER A 83 3.74 -9.19 1.18
CA SER A 83 4.72 -9.91 0.36
C SER A 83 4.13 -10.16 -1.01
N VAL A 84 4.94 -9.85 -2.03
CA VAL A 84 4.62 -10.09 -3.43
C VAL A 84 5.20 -11.45 -3.81
N GLN A 85 4.35 -12.35 -4.29
CA GLN A 85 4.76 -13.66 -4.77
C GLN A 85 5.24 -13.56 -6.23
N ALA A 86 6.01 -14.55 -6.68
CA ALA A 86 6.58 -14.58 -8.03
C ALA A 86 5.54 -14.47 -9.17
N GLY A 87 4.27 -14.82 -8.91
CA GLY A 87 3.16 -14.69 -9.85
C GLY A 87 2.43 -13.34 -9.82
N GLY A 88 2.91 -12.35 -9.06
CA GLY A 88 2.24 -11.07 -8.87
C GLY A 88 1.10 -11.08 -7.84
N ALA A 89 0.81 -12.24 -7.25
CA ALA A 89 -0.13 -12.35 -6.13
C ALA A 89 0.44 -11.66 -4.88
N VAL A 90 -0.38 -10.90 -4.18
CA VAL A 90 0.02 -10.18 -2.96
C VAL A 90 -0.63 -10.88 -1.76
N SER A 91 0.19 -11.35 -0.83
CA SER A 91 -0.27 -11.89 0.46
C SER A 91 0.11 -10.96 1.60
N TRP A 92 -0.73 -10.90 2.63
CA TRP A 92 -0.47 -10.12 3.82
C TRP A 92 -0.61 -10.98 5.08
N ALA A 93 0.16 -10.63 6.11
CA ALA A 93 0.10 -11.24 7.42
C ALA A 93 0.29 -10.17 8.51
N GLU A 94 -0.24 -10.41 9.70
CA GLU A 94 0.02 -9.52 10.83
C GLU A 94 1.48 -9.70 11.28
N ALA A 95 2.22 -8.59 11.38
CA ALA A 95 3.61 -8.60 11.77
C ALA A 95 3.75 -8.33 13.27
N ALA A 96 4.40 -9.24 13.99
CA ALA A 96 4.83 -8.99 15.36
C ALA A 96 5.89 -7.88 15.40
N ALA A 97 6.10 -7.27 16.56
CA ALA A 97 6.89 -6.05 16.74
C ALA A 97 8.40 -6.14 16.34
N GLY A 98 8.88 -7.27 15.82
CA GLY A 98 10.27 -7.50 15.42
C GLY A 98 10.51 -7.92 13.95
N ASP A 99 9.48 -8.07 13.11
CA ASP A 99 9.66 -8.61 11.73
C ASP A 99 9.97 -7.54 10.67
N GLY A 100 10.49 -6.39 11.09
CA GLY A 100 10.87 -5.27 10.22
C GLY A 100 12.22 -5.47 9.54
N GLY A 101 12.42 -6.61 8.87
CA GLY A 101 13.59 -6.81 8.00
C GLY A 101 13.26 -6.33 6.58
N PRO A 102 14.15 -5.59 5.91
CA PRO A 102 13.99 -5.34 4.47
C PRO A 102 14.00 -6.72 3.79
N GLY A 103 12.86 -7.10 3.21
CA GLY A 103 12.77 -8.31 2.39
C GLY A 103 13.76 -8.15 1.24
N ALA A 104 14.90 -8.82 1.35
CA ALA A 104 15.92 -8.87 0.32
C ALA A 104 15.30 -9.44 -0.96
N ALA A 105 15.32 -8.62 -2.00
CA ALA A 105 15.37 -9.08 -3.38
C ALA A 105 16.71 -8.60 -3.94
#